data_AF-A0A914P2T4-F1
#
_entry.id   AF-A0A914P2T4-F1
#
_cell.length_a   1.000
_cell.length_b   1.000
_cell.length_c   1.000
_cell.angle_alpha   90.00
_cell.angle_beta   90.00
_cell.angle_gamma   90.00
#
_symmetry.space_group_name_H-M   'P 1'
#
loop_
_entity.id
_entity.type
_entity.pdbx_description
1 polymer ?
#
loop_
_entity_poly.entity_id
_entity_poly.type
_entity_poly.pdbx_seq_one_letter_code
_entity_poly.pdbx_strand_id
1 'polypeptide(L)'
;MPTESTVNWLKFDPQCLPDFIVIGIQEMDIALTSYIFANNERENKWLDGGVGISLNINNTSVCFLNCHLAAGDKLLKRNEDFHTVSNMKFHNNRGIYDHDVVFWLGDLNYRLDSPYTFGEVLTITESGQTAKLLQHDQLQQQQLTGQAFRGFKETLGLPFLPTYKFDNGTSRWDTSNKKRIPAWCDRILFWTKSSFIRIAQSEYCSVEEVIISDHKPVIAKFLLQTKI
;
A
#
# COMPACT_ATOMS: atom_id res chain seq x y z
N MET A 1 18.25 8.68 -14.16
CA MET A 1 17.17 8.60 -15.17
C MET A 1 16.90 7.13 -15.41
N PRO A 2 15.66 6.62 -15.19
CA PRO A 2 15.31 5.28 -15.65
C PRO A 2 15.57 5.22 -17.16
N THR A 3 16.26 4.18 -17.61
CA THR A 3 16.58 3.96 -19.03
C THR A 3 15.46 3.23 -19.77
N GLU A 4 14.43 2.79 -19.07
CA GLU A 4 13.32 2.01 -19.62
C GLU A 4 12.04 2.83 -19.72
N SER A 5 11.29 2.57 -20.80
CA SER A 5 10.01 3.20 -21.07
C SER A 5 8.94 2.72 -20.08
N THR A 6 8.28 3.66 -19.40
CA THR A 6 7.15 3.38 -18.49
C THR A 6 5.90 2.89 -19.23
N VAL A 7 5.90 2.92 -20.56
CA VAL A 7 4.78 2.46 -21.40
C VAL A 7 4.45 0.99 -21.14
N ASN A 8 5.47 0.16 -20.89
CA ASN A 8 5.26 -1.26 -20.59
C ASN A 8 4.76 -1.49 -19.15
N TRP A 9 5.00 -0.55 -18.23
CA TRP A 9 4.52 -0.60 -16.84
C TRP A 9 3.04 -0.23 -16.76
N LEU A 10 2.59 0.63 -17.67
CA LEU A 10 1.21 1.07 -17.81
C LEU A 10 0.40 0.05 -18.63
N LYS A 11 0.01 -1.08 -18.02
CA LYS A 11 -1.02 -1.94 -18.62
C LYS A 11 -2.39 -1.26 -18.51
N PHE A 12 -2.86 -0.66 -19.60
CA PHE A 12 -4.24 -0.13 -19.74
C PHE A 12 -4.99 -0.84 -20.87
N ASP A 13 -6.31 -0.93 -20.74
CA ASP A 13 -7.20 -1.41 -21.81
C ASP A 13 -7.41 -0.25 -22.81
N PRO A 14 -7.03 -0.40 -24.09
CA PRO A 14 -7.21 0.64 -25.09
C PRO A 14 -8.68 0.91 -25.45
N GLN A 15 -9.61 0.05 -25.06
CA GLN A 15 -11.05 0.20 -25.37
C GLN A 15 -11.81 1.03 -24.32
N CYS A 16 -11.24 1.27 -23.15
CA CYS A 16 -11.85 2.08 -22.09
C CYS A 16 -10.77 2.92 -21.40
N LEU A 17 -10.51 4.12 -21.93
CA LEU A 17 -9.55 5.05 -21.34
C LEU A 17 -10.05 5.51 -19.96
N PRO A 18 -9.31 5.28 -18.87
CA PRO A 18 -9.70 5.78 -17.56
C PRO A 18 -9.61 7.31 -17.54
N ASP A 19 -10.54 7.97 -16.84
CA ASP A 19 -10.54 9.44 -16.69
C ASP A 19 -9.27 9.97 -16.01
N PHE A 20 -8.60 9.13 -15.21
CA PHE A 20 -7.27 9.38 -14.66
C PHE A 20 -6.59 8.06 -14.26
N ILE A 21 -5.26 8.01 -14.38
CA ILE A 21 -4.43 6.92 -13.86
C ILE A 21 -3.64 7.50 -12.69
N VAL A 22 -3.81 6.93 -11.49
CA VAL A 22 -2.91 7.21 -10.38
C VAL A 22 -1.96 6.03 -10.22
N ILE A 23 -0.68 6.27 -10.55
CA ILE A 23 0.39 5.31 -10.30
C ILE A 23 0.94 5.62 -8.91
N GLY A 24 0.53 4.81 -7.93
CA GLY A 24 1.24 4.75 -6.66
C GLY A 24 2.56 4.03 -6.87
N ILE A 25 3.67 4.77 -6.99
CA ILE A 25 5.00 4.16 -6.94
C ILE A 25 5.33 3.99 -5.47
N GLN A 26 5.25 2.75 -4.99
CA GLN A 26 5.89 2.40 -3.74
C GLN A 26 7.41 2.50 -3.94
N GLU A 27 8.11 3.17 -3.02
CA GLU A 27 9.57 3.29 -3.06
C GLU A 27 10.19 1.89 -3.12
N MET A 28 10.67 1.52 -4.30
CA MET A 28 11.61 0.42 -4.47
C MET A 28 13.01 0.91 -4.07
N ASP A 29 13.25 1.30 -2.82
CA ASP A 29 14.55 1.85 -2.36
C ASP A 29 15.26 2.71 -3.43
N ILE A 30 14.51 3.60 -4.10
CA ILE A 30 15.04 4.34 -5.25
C ILE A 30 15.84 5.51 -4.69
N ALA A 31 17.15 5.28 -4.57
CA ALA A 31 18.20 6.22 -4.20
C ALA A 31 17.85 7.71 -4.39
N LEU A 32 17.80 8.47 -3.28
CA LEU A 32 18.08 9.92 -3.05
C LEU A 32 17.80 10.99 -4.13
N THR A 33 17.16 10.68 -5.26
CA THR A 33 17.13 11.53 -6.46
C THR A 33 15.75 11.64 -7.12
N SER A 34 14.69 11.22 -6.45
CA SER A 34 13.31 11.48 -6.89
C SER A 34 12.93 12.93 -6.58
N TYR A 35 13.21 13.85 -7.51
CA TYR A 35 12.90 15.27 -7.34
C TYR A 35 11.39 15.55 -7.35
N ILE A 36 10.83 15.86 -6.18
CA ILE A 36 9.69 16.77 -6.03
C ILE A 36 10.31 18.10 -5.62
N PHE A 37 10.02 19.21 -6.33
CA PHE A 37 10.65 20.53 -6.14
C PHE A 37 11.08 20.80 -4.69
N ALA A 38 12.38 20.62 -4.46
CA ALA A 38 13.03 20.62 -3.18
C ALA A 38 13.39 22.06 -2.81
N ASN A 39 12.78 22.59 -1.75
CA ASN A 39 13.22 23.72 -0.92
C ASN A 39 12.12 24.10 0.11
N ASN A 40 11.85 23.24 1.10
CA ASN A 40 10.84 23.55 2.12
C ASN A 40 11.14 22.84 3.46
N GLU A 41 11.09 23.58 4.57
CA GLU A 41 11.16 23.10 5.97
C GLU A 41 10.21 21.93 6.32
N ARG A 42 9.21 21.65 5.49
CA ARG A 42 8.29 20.52 5.61
C ARG A 42 8.96 19.15 5.44
N GLU A 43 10.14 19.07 4.84
CA GLU A 43 10.88 17.80 4.66
C GLU A 43 11.10 17.05 5.98
N ASN A 44 11.48 17.75 7.05
CA ASN A 44 11.67 17.15 8.37
C ASN A 44 10.37 16.53 8.94
N LYS A 45 9.20 16.95 8.46
CA LYS A 45 7.89 16.36 8.82
C LYS A 45 7.49 15.19 7.91
N TRP A 46 8.10 15.06 6.73
CA TRP A 46 7.83 13.97 5.79
C TRP A 46 8.64 12.72 6.15
N LEU A 47 9.75 12.92 6.88
CA LEU A 47 10.55 11.87 7.51
C LEU A 47 9.83 11.11 8.64
N ASP A 48 8.68 11.60 9.13
CA ASP A 48 7.93 10.99 10.25
C ASP A 48 6.90 9.91 9.82
N GLY A 49 6.93 9.46 8.56
CA GLY A 49 6.30 8.18 8.18
C GLY A 49 5.36 8.18 6.97
N GLY A 50 5.11 9.30 6.29
CA GLY A 50 4.31 9.28 5.06
C GLY A 50 4.15 10.62 4.32
N VAL A 51 3.81 10.52 3.04
CA VAL A 51 3.56 11.63 2.10
C VAL A 51 2.10 11.62 1.67
N GLY A 52 1.50 12.81 1.54
CA GLY A 52 0.12 12.95 1.11
C GLY A 52 -0.06 13.95 -0.03
N ILE A 53 -0.99 13.63 -0.93
CA ILE A 53 -1.46 14.51 -2.00
C ILE A 53 -2.96 14.74 -1.80
N SER A 54 -3.38 16.00 -1.81
CA SER A 54 -4.78 16.42 -1.76
C SER A 54 -5.11 17.16 -3.04
N LEU A 55 -6.12 16.71 -3.78
CA LEU A 55 -6.56 17.34 -5.01
C LEU A 55 -8.09 17.23 -5.19
N ASN A 56 -8.63 18.03 -6.10
CA ASN A 56 -10.03 17.91 -6.53
C ASN A 56 -10.06 17.41 -7.98
N ILE A 57 -10.89 16.39 -8.23
CA ILE A 57 -11.25 15.92 -9.57
C ILE A 57 -12.71 16.28 -9.77
N ASN A 58 -12.98 17.25 -10.66
CA ASN A 58 -14.27 17.94 -10.72
C ASN A 58 -14.68 18.44 -9.31
N ASN A 59 -15.90 18.18 -8.88
CA ASN A 59 -16.38 18.52 -7.53
C ASN A 59 -16.10 17.42 -6.49
N THR A 60 -15.23 16.45 -6.80
CA THR A 60 -14.86 15.36 -5.89
C THR A 60 -13.48 15.57 -5.32
N SER A 61 -13.39 15.61 -4.00
CA SER A 61 -12.10 15.76 -3.33
C SER A 61 -11.45 14.40 -3.04
N VAL A 62 -10.21 14.23 -3.50
CA VAL A 62 -9.48 12.97 -3.43
C VAL A 62 -8.14 13.19 -2.73
N CYS A 63 -7.84 12.31 -1.78
CA CYS A 63 -6.56 12.27 -1.07
C CYS A 63 -5.83 10.97 -1.37
N PHE A 64 -4.54 11.06 -1.66
CA PHE A 64 -3.63 9.92 -1.78
C PHE A 64 -2.60 10.02 -0.66
N LEU A 65 -2.44 8.95 0.10
CA LEU A 65 -1.44 8.83 1.17
C LEU A 65 -0.52 7.66 0.84
N ASN A 66 0.78 7.89 0.86
CA ASN A 66 1.80 6.85 0.80
C ASN A 66 2.60 6.85 2.10
N CYS A 67 2.78 5.71 2.75
CA CYS A 67 3.54 5.63 4.00
C CYS A 67 4.46 4.42 4.06
N HIS A 68 5.50 4.54 4.88
CA HIS A 68 6.37 3.43 5.26
C HIS A 68 6.32 3.34 6.79
N LEU A 69 5.54 2.39 7.30
CA LEU A 69 5.33 2.24 8.76
C LEU A 69 6.45 1.41 9.40
N ALA A 70 6.60 1.50 10.72
CA ALA A 70 7.67 0.82 11.43
C ALA A 70 7.83 -0.68 11.10
N ALA A 71 9.02 -1.04 10.62
CA ALA A 71 9.39 -2.41 10.29
C ALA A 71 9.70 -3.29 11.51
N GLY A 72 9.68 -4.61 11.30
CA GLY A 72 10.00 -5.62 12.30
C GLY A 72 8.81 -5.97 13.20
N ASP A 73 9.09 -6.52 14.38
CA ASP A 73 8.05 -6.93 15.34
C ASP A 73 7.64 -5.75 16.24
N LYS A 74 6.98 -4.76 15.63
CA LYS A 74 6.62 -3.48 16.27
C LYS A 74 5.17 -3.08 15.97
N LEU A 75 4.22 -3.99 16.20
CA LEU A 75 2.81 -3.78 15.90
C LEU A 75 2.24 -2.47 16.48
N LEU A 76 2.50 -2.21 17.77
CA LEU A 76 2.02 -0.99 18.43
C LEU A 76 2.59 0.28 17.78
N LYS A 77 3.87 0.26 17.41
CA LYS A 77 4.51 1.40 16.75
C LYS A 77 3.91 1.66 15.37
N ARG A 78 3.59 0.62 14.58
CA ARG A 78 2.88 0.79 13.31
C ARG A 78 1.52 1.45 13.48
N ASN A 79 0.78 1.08 14.53
CA ASN A 79 -0.50 1.72 14.83
C ASN A 79 -0.30 3.21 15.23
N GLU A 80 0.73 3.52 16.02
CA GLU A 80 1.10 4.91 16.35
C GLU A 80 1.48 5.71 15.10
N ASP A 81 2.26 5.12 14.19
CA ASP A 81 2.64 5.73 12.91
C ASP A 81 1.39 5.98 12.05
N PHE A 82 0.47 5.01 11.95
CA PHE A 82 -0.83 5.19 11.31
C PHE A 82 -1.58 6.38 11.90
N HIS A 83 -1.70 6.46 13.23
CA HIS A 83 -2.41 7.57 13.87
C HIS A 83 -1.73 8.92 13.58
N THR A 84 -0.41 8.95 13.56
CA THR A 84 0.38 10.15 13.23
C THR A 84 0.09 10.61 11.80
N VAL A 85 0.21 9.72 10.81
CA VAL A 85 -0.09 10.01 9.40
C VAL A 85 -1.56 10.38 9.21
N SER A 86 -2.49 9.77 9.96
CA SER A 86 -3.93 10.08 9.87
C SER A 86 -4.28 11.49 10.32
N ASN A 87 -3.41 12.13 11.09
CA ASN A 87 -3.56 13.53 11.52
C ASN A 87 -2.95 14.53 10.52
N MET A 88 -2.45 14.08 9.37
CA MET A 88 -1.89 14.93 8.33
C MET A 88 -2.87 16.05 7.91
N LYS A 89 -2.32 17.24 7.73
CA LYS A 89 -3.03 18.45 7.30
C LYS A 89 -2.52 18.95 5.95
N PHE A 90 -3.45 19.31 5.09
CA PHE A 90 -3.22 19.91 3.78
C PHE A 90 -3.47 21.43 3.86
N HIS A 91 -3.48 22.09 2.68
CA HIS A 91 -3.82 23.49 2.55
C HIS A 91 -5.16 23.82 3.24
N ASN A 92 -5.26 25.01 3.84
CA ASN A 92 -6.40 25.46 4.65
C ASN A 92 -6.76 24.55 5.83
N ASN A 93 -5.76 23.86 6.41
CA ASN A 93 -5.92 22.97 7.56
C ASN A 93 -6.89 21.79 7.31
N ARG A 94 -7.10 21.42 6.05
CA ARG A 94 -7.92 20.28 5.64
C ARG A 94 -7.26 18.97 6.11
N GLY A 95 -7.97 18.11 6.81
CA GLY A 95 -7.51 16.77 7.19
C GLY A 95 -7.82 15.70 6.14
N ILE A 96 -7.28 14.50 6.31
CA ILE A 96 -7.51 13.39 5.36
C ILE A 96 -9.01 13.04 5.26
N TYR A 97 -9.72 12.99 6.40
CA TYR A 97 -11.13 12.63 6.47
C TYR A 97 -12.10 13.74 5.99
N ASP A 98 -11.57 14.91 5.63
CA ASP A 98 -12.35 15.98 4.99
C ASP A 98 -12.51 15.77 3.47
N HIS A 99 -11.80 14.79 2.89
CA HIS A 99 -11.92 14.42 1.49
C HIS A 99 -13.11 13.49 1.27
N ASP A 100 -13.63 13.45 0.04
CA ASP A 100 -14.67 12.50 -0.34
C ASP A 100 -14.10 11.08 -0.39
N VAL A 101 -12.90 10.94 -0.96
CA VAL A 101 -12.19 9.66 -1.09
C VAL A 101 -10.76 9.80 -0.57
N VAL A 102 -10.31 8.80 0.18
CA VAL A 102 -8.91 8.67 0.61
C VAL A 102 -8.41 7.32 0.10
N PHE A 103 -7.34 7.34 -0.68
CA PHE A 103 -6.54 6.16 -1.01
C PHE A 103 -5.31 6.17 -0.12
N TRP A 104 -5.03 5.04 0.53
CA TRP A 104 -3.89 4.87 1.41
C TRP A 104 -3.09 3.66 0.96
N LEU A 105 -1.83 3.87 0.64
CA LEU A 105 -0.94 2.85 0.12
C LEU A 105 0.44 2.89 0.78
N GLY A 106 1.24 1.84 0.55
CA GLY A 106 2.65 1.80 0.88
C GLY A 106 3.10 0.51 1.58
N ASP A 107 4.33 0.52 2.09
CA ASP A 107 4.83 -0.52 2.99
C ASP A 107 4.26 -0.28 4.39
N LEU A 108 3.11 -0.88 4.66
CA LEU A 108 2.46 -0.80 5.95
C LEU A 108 3.13 -1.70 6.99
N ASN A 109 4.03 -2.59 6.55
CA ASN A 109 4.88 -3.44 7.38
C ASN A 109 4.16 -4.34 8.40
N TYR A 110 2.84 -4.50 8.30
CA TYR A 110 2.09 -5.47 9.09
C TYR A 110 2.51 -6.90 8.70
N ARG A 111 2.66 -7.76 9.71
CA ARG A 111 3.21 -9.11 9.57
C ARG A 111 2.15 -10.16 9.85
N LEU A 112 2.52 -11.43 9.74
CA LEU A 112 1.71 -12.54 10.23
C LEU A 112 1.96 -12.75 11.73
N ASP A 113 0.89 -12.73 12.53
CA ASP A 113 0.89 -13.18 13.92
C ASP A 113 0.29 -14.59 13.98
N SER A 114 1.11 -15.56 13.58
CA SER A 114 0.70 -16.96 13.41
C SER A 114 1.58 -17.91 14.21
N PRO A 115 1.05 -19.07 14.64
CA PRO A 115 1.86 -20.10 15.31
C PRO A 115 2.76 -20.88 14.33
N TYR A 116 2.63 -20.66 13.02
CA TYR A 116 3.37 -21.40 12.00
C TYR A 116 4.84 -20.99 11.97
N THR A 117 5.71 -21.98 11.82
CA THR A 117 7.13 -21.79 11.54
C THR A 117 7.35 -21.26 10.12
N PHE A 118 8.53 -20.71 9.84
CA PHE A 118 8.90 -20.24 8.50
C PHE A 118 8.64 -21.30 7.41
N GLY A 119 9.05 -22.56 7.62
CA GLY A 119 8.88 -23.64 6.64
C GLY A 119 7.41 -24.02 6.41
N GLU A 120 6.58 -23.98 7.45
CA GLU A 120 5.13 -24.21 7.32
C GLU A 120 4.47 -23.07 6.54
N VAL A 121 4.84 -21.82 6.80
CA VAL A 121 4.33 -20.67 6.04
C VAL A 121 4.71 -20.78 4.57
N LEU A 122 5.94 -21.17 4.24
CA LEU A 122 6.34 -21.42 2.84
C LEU A 122 5.47 -22.50 2.20
N THR A 123 5.30 -23.64 2.86
CA THR A 123 4.49 -24.76 2.37
C THR A 123 3.03 -24.35 2.12
N ILE A 124 2.44 -23.58 3.03
CA ILE A 124 1.07 -23.07 2.90
C ILE A 124 0.97 -22.06 1.75
N THR A 125 1.95 -21.18 1.61
CA THR A 125 2.02 -20.18 0.54
C THR A 125 2.15 -20.83 -0.84
N GLU A 126 3.08 -21.77 -0.99
CA GLU A 126 3.35 -22.48 -2.25
C GLU A 126 2.21 -23.40 -2.68
N SER A 127 1.44 -23.93 -1.71
CA SER A 127 0.23 -24.72 -2.00
C SER A 127 -1.00 -23.85 -2.31
N GLY A 128 -0.87 -22.52 -2.35
CA GLY A 128 -1.96 -21.59 -2.65
C GLY A 128 -3.01 -21.46 -1.55
N GLN A 129 -2.76 -22.00 -0.35
CA GLN A 129 -3.70 -21.98 0.78
C GLN A 129 -3.57 -20.70 1.62
N THR A 130 -3.30 -19.56 0.97
CA THR A 130 -3.01 -18.26 1.60
C THR A 130 -4.14 -17.75 2.49
N ALA A 131 -5.38 -18.16 2.24
CA ALA A 131 -6.52 -17.87 3.11
C ALA A 131 -6.31 -18.30 4.57
N LYS A 132 -5.54 -19.38 4.82
CA LYS A 132 -5.17 -19.80 6.19
C LYS A 132 -4.24 -18.80 6.87
N LEU A 133 -3.29 -18.24 6.11
CA LEU A 133 -2.34 -17.26 6.62
C LEU A 133 -3.00 -15.90 6.85
N LEU A 134 -3.94 -15.50 5.98
CA LEU A 134 -4.64 -14.22 6.10
C LEU A 134 -5.47 -14.09 7.39
N GLN A 135 -5.88 -15.20 8.02
CA GLN A 135 -6.51 -15.18 9.35
C GLN A 135 -5.59 -14.63 10.45
N HIS A 136 -4.28 -14.67 10.20
CA HIS A 136 -3.21 -14.22 11.07
C HIS A 136 -2.59 -12.89 10.59
N ASP A 137 -3.14 -12.24 9.57
CA ASP A 137 -2.66 -10.95 9.07
C ASP A 137 -2.91 -9.84 10.10
N GLN A 138 -1.84 -9.24 10.61
CA GLN A 138 -1.95 -8.20 11.65
C GLN A 138 -2.78 -7.01 11.18
N LEU A 139 -2.69 -6.58 9.91
CA LEU A 139 -3.46 -5.43 9.41
C LEU A 139 -4.97 -5.71 9.50
N GLN A 140 -5.42 -6.85 8.97
CA GLN A 140 -6.83 -7.25 9.07
C GLN A 140 -7.29 -7.33 10.53
N GLN A 141 -6.47 -7.91 11.42
CA GLN A 141 -6.80 -7.95 12.85
C GLN A 141 -6.89 -6.55 13.47
N GLN A 142 -5.99 -5.63 13.14
CA GLN A 142 -6.02 -4.25 13.64
C GLN A 142 -7.24 -3.47 13.09
N GLN A 143 -7.65 -3.72 11.85
CA GLN A 143 -8.88 -3.17 11.29
C GLN A 143 -10.13 -3.70 12.01
N LEU A 144 -10.20 -5.01 12.23
CA LEU A 144 -11.33 -5.67 12.91
C LEU A 144 -11.48 -5.21 14.36
N THR A 145 -10.36 -5.08 15.07
CA THR A 145 -10.33 -4.60 16.47
C THR A 145 -10.39 -3.08 16.60
N GLY A 146 -10.41 -2.36 15.47
CA GLY A 146 -10.54 -0.91 15.41
C GLY A 146 -9.31 -0.14 15.90
N GLN A 147 -8.14 -0.78 15.99
CA GLN A 147 -6.89 -0.18 16.44
C GLN A 147 -6.21 0.66 15.35
N ALA A 148 -6.32 0.26 14.09
CA ALA A 148 -5.79 1.01 12.95
C ALA A 148 -6.68 0.83 11.72
N PHE A 149 -6.63 1.79 10.79
CA PHE A 149 -7.35 1.73 9.50
C PHE A 149 -8.86 1.43 9.61
N ARG A 150 -9.50 1.83 10.71
CA ARG A 150 -10.94 1.60 10.92
C ARG A 150 -11.75 2.26 9.81
N GLY A 151 -12.62 1.49 9.16
CA GLY A 151 -13.51 1.95 8.09
C GLY A 151 -12.86 2.07 6.71
N PHE A 152 -11.53 1.94 6.61
CA PHE A 152 -10.87 1.69 5.33
C PHE A 152 -11.27 0.31 4.80
N LYS A 153 -11.32 0.20 3.48
CA LYS A 153 -11.71 -0.99 2.73
C LYS A 153 -10.52 -1.49 1.94
N GLU A 154 -10.40 -2.80 1.85
CA GLU A 154 -9.45 -3.54 1.02
C GLU A 154 -10.19 -4.79 0.49
N THR A 155 -9.77 -5.32 -0.66
CA THR A 155 -10.33 -6.58 -1.18
C THR A 155 -10.11 -7.71 -0.17
N LEU A 156 -11.21 -8.39 0.21
CA LEU A 156 -11.15 -9.56 1.08
C LEU A 156 -10.56 -10.75 0.32
N GLY A 157 -9.63 -11.46 0.95
CA GLY A 157 -8.91 -12.56 0.31
C GLY A 157 -7.95 -12.01 -0.75
N LEU A 158 -6.79 -11.52 -0.33
CA LEU A 158 -5.78 -10.94 -1.22
C LEU A 158 -5.49 -11.91 -2.39
N PRO A 159 -5.69 -11.50 -3.64
CA PRO A 159 -5.60 -12.39 -4.81
C PRO A 159 -4.14 -12.61 -5.26
N PHE A 160 -3.18 -12.40 -4.38
CA PHE A 160 -1.75 -12.53 -4.62
C PHE A 160 -1.02 -13.07 -3.39
N LEU A 161 0.16 -13.64 -3.62
CA LEU A 161 1.01 -14.18 -2.56
C LEU A 161 1.61 -13.06 -1.69
N PRO A 162 2.16 -13.37 -0.50
CA PRO A 162 2.91 -12.41 0.28
C PRO A 162 3.97 -11.70 -0.56
N THR A 163 4.08 -10.38 -0.40
CA THR A 163 4.95 -9.54 -1.23
C THR A 163 6.32 -9.30 -0.64
N TYR A 164 6.55 -9.76 0.59
CA TYR A 164 7.80 -9.67 1.35
C TYR A 164 8.05 -10.99 2.07
N LYS A 165 9.27 -11.50 2.28
CA LYS A 165 10.58 -10.98 1.87
C LYS A 165 11.25 -11.94 0.88
N PHE A 166 11.80 -11.40 -0.19
CA PHE A 166 12.55 -12.13 -1.21
C PHE A 166 14.06 -11.87 -1.12
N ASP A 167 14.86 -12.75 -1.73
CA ASP A 167 16.26 -12.47 -2.04
C ASP A 167 16.33 -11.56 -3.28
N ASN A 168 17.01 -10.41 -3.17
CA ASN A 168 17.15 -9.45 -4.27
C ASN A 168 17.65 -10.10 -5.56
N GLY A 169 17.05 -9.70 -6.69
CA GLY A 169 17.33 -10.25 -8.01
C GLY A 169 16.67 -11.61 -8.28
N THR A 170 15.76 -12.06 -7.41
CA THR A 170 15.11 -13.38 -7.53
C THR A 170 13.65 -13.37 -7.04
N SER A 171 12.93 -14.47 -7.23
CA SER A 171 11.64 -14.75 -6.56
C SER A 171 11.77 -15.84 -5.50
N ARG A 172 12.98 -16.06 -4.96
CA ARG A 172 13.19 -16.96 -3.83
C ARG A 172 12.93 -16.24 -2.52
N TRP A 173 12.23 -16.89 -1.60
CA TRP A 173 12.02 -16.38 -0.24
C TRP A 173 13.35 -16.19 0.50
N ASP A 174 13.36 -15.30 1.49
CA ASP A 174 14.52 -14.90 2.29
C ASP A 174 15.38 -16.09 2.75
N THR A 175 16.57 -16.23 2.14
CA THR A 175 17.57 -17.25 2.50
C THR A 175 18.56 -16.76 3.56
N SER A 176 18.44 -15.50 4.01
CA SER A 176 19.32 -14.95 5.03
C SER A 176 19.12 -15.65 6.39
N ASN A 177 20.08 -15.45 7.29
CA ASN A 177 19.99 -15.97 8.67
C ASN A 177 18.75 -15.47 9.44
N LYS A 178 18.12 -14.37 9.00
CA LYS A 178 16.92 -13.83 9.65
C LYS A 178 15.65 -14.60 9.30
N LYS A 179 15.61 -15.28 8.14
CA LYS A 179 14.46 -16.06 7.63
C LYS A 179 13.12 -15.38 7.91
N ARG A 180 12.96 -14.16 7.39
CA ARG A 180 11.75 -13.37 7.61
C ARG A 180 10.56 -14.12 7.03
N ILE A 181 9.60 -14.44 7.90
CA ILE A 181 8.34 -15.07 7.50
C ILE A 181 7.66 -14.21 6.42
N PRO A 182 7.21 -14.81 5.30
CA PRO A 182 6.51 -14.08 4.27
C PRO A 182 5.28 -13.34 4.81
N ALA A 183 5.07 -12.09 4.37
CA ALA A 183 3.96 -11.24 4.78
C ALA A 183 3.50 -10.30 3.65
N TRP A 184 2.25 -9.85 3.75
CA TRP A 184 1.67 -8.81 2.90
C TRP A 184 1.94 -7.42 3.52
N CYS A 185 3.20 -7.00 3.43
CA CYS A 185 3.64 -5.69 3.92
C CYS A 185 3.07 -4.54 3.07
N ASP A 186 2.92 -4.80 1.77
CA ASP A 186 2.63 -3.81 0.74
C ASP A 186 1.13 -3.80 0.44
N ARG A 187 0.43 -2.72 0.79
CA ARG A 187 -1.04 -2.70 0.83
C ARG A 187 -1.62 -1.44 0.21
N ILE A 188 -2.82 -1.56 -0.37
CA ILE A 188 -3.60 -0.44 -0.90
C ILE A 188 -5.02 -0.53 -0.38
N LEU A 189 -5.40 0.47 0.41
CA LEU A 189 -6.72 0.60 1.02
C LEU A 189 -7.41 1.88 0.53
N PHE A 190 -8.73 1.93 0.68
CA PHE A 190 -9.49 3.14 0.39
C PHE A 190 -10.59 3.40 1.42
N TRP A 191 -10.91 4.67 1.64
CA TRP A 191 -12.00 5.13 2.48
C TRP A 191 -12.86 6.13 1.72
N THR A 192 -14.16 6.13 2.02
CA THR A 192 -15.13 7.04 1.43
C THR A 192 -15.91 7.75 2.53
N LYS A 193 -16.04 9.08 2.43
CA LYS A 193 -16.78 9.90 3.40
C LYS A 193 -18.26 9.58 3.49
N SER A 194 -18.84 9.12 2.38
CA SER A 194 -20.25 8.79 2.28
C SER A 194 -20.44 7.54 1.44
N SER A 195 -21.44 6.72 1.80
CA SER A 195 -21.89 5.57 1.02
C SER A 195 -22.47 5.94 -0.35
N PHE A 196 -22.79 7.22 -0.60
CA PHE A 196 -23.26 7.70 -1.90
C PHE A 196 -22.14 7.83 -2.94
N ILE A 197 -20.87 7.80 -2.52
CA ILE A 197 -19.74 7.83 -3.43
C ILE A 197 -19.62 6.46 -4.11
N ARG A 198 -19.73 6.44 -5.44
CA ARG A 198 -19.59 5.20 -6.21
C ARG A 198 -18.14 4.99 -6.57
N ILE A 199 -17.56 3.95 -5.98
CA ILE A 199 -16.21 3.49 -6.26
C ILE A 199 -16.20 1.97 -6.35
N ALA A 200 -15.50 1.42 -7.34
CA ALA A 200 -15.29 -0.02 -7.48
C ALA A 200 -13.81 -0.30 -7.73
N GLN A 201 -13.26 -1.29 -7.03
CA GLN A 201 -11.91 -1.79 -7.30
C GLN A 201 -12.02 -2.85 -8.41
N SER A 202 -11.38 -2.60 -9.56
CA SER A 202 -11.41 -3.50 -10.72
C SER A 202 -10.18 -4.41 -10.78
N GLU A 203 -9.08 -4.02 -10.16
CA GLU A 203 -7.84 -4.82 -10.09
C GLU A 203 -7.18 -4.65 -8.73
N TYR A 204 -6.61 -5.75 -8.23
CA TYR A 204 -5.66 -5.75 -7.12
C TYR A 204 -4.69 -6.92 -7.31
N CYS A 205 -3.41 -6.67 -7.50
CA CYS A 205 -2.43 -7.72 -7.82
C CYS A 205 -1.01 -7.35 -7.37
N SER A 206 -0.14 -8.36 -7.25
CA SER A 206 1.31 -8.17 -7.18
C SER A 206 1.93 -8.36 -8.58
N VAL A 207 3.11 -7.76 -8.81
CA VAL A 207 3.89 -7.92 -10.03
C VAL A 207 5.08 -8.83 -9.77
N GLU A 208 4.90 -10.14 -9.96
CA GLU A 208 5.89 -11.16 -9.62
C GLU A 208 7.16 -11.10 -10.48
N GLU A 209 7.05 -10.60 -11.71
CA GLU A 209 8.14 -10.49 -12.66
C GLU A 209 9.19 -9.45 -12.24
N VAL A 210 8.83 -8.51 -11.37
CA VAL A 210 9.76 -7.53 -10.81
C VAL A 210 10.51 -8.15 -9.64
N ILE A 211 11.83 -8.27 -9.79
CA ILE A 211 12.69 -9.01 -8.86
C ILE A 211 13.85 -8.17 -8.30
N ILE A 212 13.94 -6.88 -8.65
CA ILE A 212 15.10 -6.05 -8.28
C ILE A 212 15.12 -5.67 -6.78
N SER A 213 14.00 -5.84 -6.08
CA SER A 213 13.82 -5.60 -4.65
C SER A 213 13.45 -6.91 -3.93
N ASP A 214 13.61 -6.93 -2.62
CA ASP A 214 13.06 -7.94 -1.70
C ASP A 214 11.54 -7.81 -1.48
N HIS A 215 10.90 -6.80 -2.06
CA HIS A 215 9.46 -6.62 -2.14
C HIS A 215 8.94 -6.79 -3.59
N LYS A 216 7.69 -7.23 -3.71
CA LYS A 216 6.95 -7.25 -4.97
C LYS A 216 6.04 -6.03 -5.09
N PRO A 217 6.09 -5.28 -6.21
CA PRO A 217 5.17 -4.17 -6.42
C PRO A 217 3.72 -4.61 -6.36
N VAL A 218 2.86 -3.78 -5.78
CA VAL A 218 1.41 -4.01 -5.68
C VAL A 218 0.67 -2.94 -6.48
N ILE A 219 -0.34 -3.36 -7.25
CA ILE A 219 -1.15 -2.51 -8.12
C ILE A 219 -2.61 -2.65 -7.71
N ALA A 220 -3.31 -1.53 -7.60
CA ALA A 220 -4.77 -1.51 -7.50
C ALA A 220 -5.36 -0.53 -8.52
N LYS A 221 -6.47 -0.91 -9.17
CA LYS A 221 -7.22 -0.04 -10.08
C LYS A 221 -8.61 0.21 -9.53
N PHE A 222 -9.03 1.46 -9.61
CA PHE A 222 -10.33 1.91 -9.12
C PHE A 222 -11.09 2.68 -10.19
N LEU A 223 -12.39 2.39 -10.29
CA LEU A 223 -13.36 3.16 -11.05
C LEU A 223 -14.11 4.05 -10.06
N LEU A 224 -13.86 5.36 -10.11
CA LEU A 224 -14.46 6.36 -9.22
C LEU A 224 -15.40 7.27 -10.02
N GLN A 225 -16.68 7.31 -9.65
CA GLN A 225 -17.61 8.28 -10.20
C GLN A 225 -17.46 9.63 -9.50
N THR A 226 -17.03 10.65 -10.24
CA THR A 226 -16.88 12.01 -9.71
C THR A 226 -18.19 12.79 -9.72
N LYS A 227 -18.41 13.61 -8.71
CA LYS A 227 -19.39 14.70 -8.66
C LYS A 227 -19.07 15.75 -9.73
N ILE A 228 -20.10 16.19 -10.45
CA ILE A 228 -20.05 17.27 -11.45
C ILE A 228 -20.48 18.58 -10.81
#